data_AF-A0A6J6KHR0-F1
#
_entry.id   AF-A0A6J6KHR0-F1
#
_cell.length_a   1.000
_cell.length_b   1.000
_cell.length_c   1.000
_cell.angle_alpha   90.00
_cell.angle_beta   90.00
_cell.angle_gamma   90.00
#
_symmetry.space_group_name_H-M   'P 1'
#
loop_
_entity.id
_entity.type
_entity.pdbx_description
1 polymer ?
#
loop_
_entity_poly.entity_id
_entity_poly.type
_entity_poly.pdbx_seq_one_letter_code
_entity_poly.pdbx_strand_id
1 'polypeptide(L)'
;MTTENPNPSQIAPQISAASALIGDPSQFGRVGDDGNVYVRTPEGEKIVGSYPGKSPEEALAYFVRKFESLASDVALTAARITSGAMVPDDAYEAVKKLRQQVRELNGVGDLAALAASVEQIEPLIEGHREKFEAKKEAEAAQKAARREQVLIEKEKIVAEAESLALSESWKATGERMKTLLDEWKSAPRLDKKADADLWKRFSASRNKFDKRRRTHFAALEATASVVSTAKIAIVEEAEKLATSTDWVATARRFKTLMDSWKAAGRGKPRDDAAMWARFKKSQDAFFAAKNADLEKREVSMAANLEKREALILTIEGLLPFTDVKVAKNEFRELMREWEKIGITQREKRAAFDARVHVVESAIKSAEAEVWRKSDPAAKARAADVVAQLAAAIENYEKVAEKSAQVGNEKKAKEARESAEARKVWLAEAQKNLSEFS
;
A
#
# COMPACT_ATOMS: atom_id res chain seq x y z
N MET A 1 -54.20 111.09 19.48
CA MET A 1 -52.93 111.79 19.24
C MET A 1 -52.14 111.00 18.22
N THR A 2 -51.77 111.71 17.17
CA THR A 2 -50.82 111.47 16.07
C THR A 2 -49.61 110.58 16.42
N THR A 3 -49.32 109.65 15.51
CA THR A 3 -48.00 109.18 15.01
C THR A 3 -46.79 109.05 15.96
N GLU A 4 -46.16 107.88 15.97
CA GLU A 4 -44.77 107.75 15.51
C GLU A 4 -44.37 106.28 15.28
N ASN A 5 -43.80 106.05 14.10
CA ASN A 5 -43.19 104.79 13.65
C ASN A 5 -41.71 104.83 14.11
N PRO A 6 -41.13 103.78 14.73
CA PRO A 6 -39.69 103.72 14.87
C PRO A 6 -39.06 103.06 13.63
N ASN A 7 -38.08 103.79 13.11
CA ASN A 7 -37.11 103.51 12.04
C ASN A 7 -36.51 102.08 12.09
N PRO A 8 -36.16 101.45 10.95
CA PRO A 8 -35.48 100.16 10.91
C PRO A 8 -34.01 100.33 11.34
N SER A 9 -33.68 99.84 12.53
CA SER A 9 -32.30 99.86 13.03
C SER A 9 -31.47 98.74 12.40
N GLN A 10 -30.54 99.17 11.54
CA GLN A 10 -29.22 98.59 11.22
C GLN A 10 -28.93 97.19 11.79
N ILE A 11 -28.90 96.19 10.90
CA ILE A 11 -28.26 94.89 11.16
C ILE A 11 -26.74 95.12 11.10
N ALA A 12 -26.06 95.06 12.24
CA ALA A 12 -24.61 95.03 12.27
C ALA A 12 -24.10 93.78 11.49
N PRO A 13 -23.13 93.90 10.58
CA PRO A 13 -22.63 92.76 9.82
C PRO A 13 -22.02 91.72 10.78
N GLN A 14 -22.58 90.51 10.76
CA GLN A 14 -22.02 89.36 11.48
C GLN A 14 -20.63 89.05 10.89
N ILE A 15 -19.58 89.27 11.69
CA ILE A 15 -18.19 89.00 11.28
C ILE A 15 -17.99 87.48 11.29
N SER A 16 -17.47 86.94 10.19
CA SER A 16 -17.17 85.53 9.96
C SER A 16 -15.78 85.38 9.33
N ALA A 17 -15.26 84.16 9.28
CA ALA A 17 -13.98 83.89 8.62
C ALA A 17 -13.98 84.16 7.10
N ALA A 18 -15.17 84.28 6.48
CA ALA A 18 -15.32 84.63 5.07
C ALA A 18 -15.64 86.12 4.86
N SER A 19 -15.80 86.92 5.92
CA SER A 19 -16.25 88.31 5.82
C SER A 19 -15.32 89.22 5.02
N ALA A 20 -14.01 88.93 5.00
CA ALA A 20 -13.03 89.65 4.18
C ALA A 20 -13.22 89.46 2.66
N LEU A 21 -14.00 88.47 2.23
CA LEU A 21 -14.32 88.24 0.80
C LEU A 21 -15.62 88.96 0.38
N ILE A 22 -16.30 89.65 1.29
CA ILE A 22 -17.57 90.33 1.01
C ILE A 22 -17.28 91.77 0.58
N GLY A 23 -17.71 92.15 -0.63
CA GLY A 23 -17.52 93.49 -1.20
C GLY A 23 -16.45 93.53 -2.29
N ASP A 24 -16.14 94.72 -2.80
CA ASP A 24 -15.10 94.95 -3.80
C ASP A 24 -13.82 95.48 -3.12
N PRO A 25 -12.75 94.67 -3.01
CA PRO A 25 -11.52 95.09 -2.32
C PRO A 25 -10.83 96.28 -2.98
N SER A 26 -11.07 96.53 -4.28
CA SER A 26 -10.44 97.65 -5.00
C SER A 26 -10.86 99.02 -4.46
N GLN A 27 -12.04 99.12 -3.82
CA GLN A 27 -12.55 100.35 -3.20
C GLN A 27 -11.69 100.83 -2.03
N PHE A 28 -10.90 99.92 -1.45
CA PHE A 28 -9.99 100.22 -0.35
C PHE A 28 -8.64 100.75 -0.85
N GLY A 29 -8.38 100.77 -2.15
CA GLY A 29 -7.09 101.22 -2.66
C GLY A 29 -7.17 102.38 -3.64
N ARG A 30 -6.05 103.09 -3.75
CA ARG A 30 -5.82 104.08 -4.80
C ARG A 30 -4.37 104.02 -5.25
N VAL A 31 -4.11 104.45 -6.46
CA VAL A 31 -2.75 104.66 -6.97
C VAL A 31 -2.46 106.15 -6.92
N GLY A 32 -1.34 106.54 -6.31
CA GLY A 32 -0.88 107.93 -6.30
C GLY A 32 -0.19 108.30 -7.61
N ASP A 33 -0.06 109.61 -7.85
CA ASP A 33 0.65 110.14 -9.02
C ASP A 33 2.15 109.79 -9.03
N ASP A 34 2.67 109.35 -7.89
CA ASP A 34 4.01 108.80 -7.66
C ASP A 34 4.16 107.32 -8.10
N GLY A 35 3.08 106.69 -8.57
CA GLY A 35 3.05 105.28 -8.96
C GLY A 35 3.01 104.29 -7.80
N ASN A 36 2.86 104.78 -6.55
CA ASN A 36 2.68 103.94 -5.37
C ASN A 36 1.19 103.60 -5.19
N VAL A 37 0.93 102.37 -4.75
CA VAL A 37 -0.40 101.89 -4.39
C VAL A 37 -0.58 102.06 -2.88
N TYR A 38 -1.69 102.68 -2.51
CA TYR A 38 -2.09 102.96 -1.13
C TYR A 38 -3.33 102.14 -0.80
N VAL A 39 -3.42 101.64 0.43
CA VAL A 39 -4.62 101.04 1.01
C VAL A 39 -5.17 101.95 2.11
N ARG A 40 -6.48 102.11 2.16
CA ARG A 40 -7.21 102.85 3.19
C ARG A 40 -7.48 101.92 4.36
N THR A 41 -6.99 102.28 5.53
CA THR A 41 -7.30 101.61 6.79
C THR A 41 -8.01 102.59 7.73
N PRO A 42 -8.62 102.12 8.83
CA PRO A 42 -9.20 102.99 9.85
C PRO A 42 -8.20 103.99 10.47
N GLU A 43 -6.90 103.72 10.36
CA GLU A 43 -5.81 104.52 10.92
C GLU A 43 -5.21 105.52 9.91
N GLY A 44 -5.68 105.48 8.65
CA GLY A 44 -5.20 106.33 7.56
C GLY A 44 -4.80 105.54 6.31
N GLU A 45 -4.18 106.21 5.35
CA GLU A 45 -3.67 105.55 4.14
C GLU A 45 -2.26 105.00 4.35
N LYS A 46 -2.05 103.73 3.97
CA LYS A 46 -0.77 103.02 4.07
C LYS A 46 -0.27 102.64 2.67
N ILE A 47 1.01 102.85 2.42
CA ILE A 47 1.66 102.38 1.18
C ILE A 47 1.80 100.86 1.23
N VAL A 48 1.31 100.16 0.20
CA VAL A 48 1.47 98.70 0.06
C VAL A 48 2.55 98.31 -0.94
N GLY A 49 2.98 99.24 -1.78
CA GLY A 49 4.09 99.06 -2.72
C GLY A 49 3.82 99.73 -4.06
N SER A 50 4.69 99.52 -5.04
CA SER A 50 4.54 100.00 -6.41
C SER A 50 4.63 98.84 -7.40
N TYR A 51 4.03 99.00 -8.58
CA TYR A 51 4.18 98.03 -9.68
C TYR A 51 4.65 98.75 -10.95
N PRO A 52 5.97 98.94 -11.12
CA PRO A 52 6.53 99.73 -12.21
C PRO A 52 6.20 99.15 -13.59
N GLY A 53 5.92 100.04 -14.55
CA GLY A 53 5.69 99.67 -15.95
C GLY A 53 4.30 99.08 -16.23
N LYS A 54 3.33 99.29 -15.32
CA LYS A 54 1.94 98.83 -15.42
C LYS A 54 0.96 99.97 -15.25
N SER A 55 -0.26 99.82 -15.77
CA SER A 55 -1.29 100.83 -15.58
C SER A 55 -1.70 100.93 -14.10
N PRO A 56 -2.24 102.06 -13.63
CA PRO A 56 -2.77 102.18 -12.27
C PRO A 56 -3.78 101.08 -11.92
N GLU A 57 -4.65 100.71 -12.88
CA GLU A 57 -5.63 99.64 -12.71
C GLU A 57 -4.95 98.27 -12.53
N GLU A 58 -3.92 97.97 -13.33
CA GLU A 58 -3.16 96.71 -13.24
C GLU A 58 -2.37 96.63 -11.92
N ALA A 59 -1.78 97.75 -11.48
CA ALA A 59 -1.07 97.86 -10.21
C ALA A 59 -2.02 97.62 -9.03
N LEU A 60 -3.18 98.29 -9.02
CA LEU A 60 -4.21 98.10 -8.00
C LEU A 60 -4.70 96.65 -7.97
N ALA A 61 -5.04 96.07 -9.13
CA ALA A 61 -5.52 94.69 -9.23
C ALA A 61 -4.52 93.65 -8.72
N TYR A 62 -3.20 93.88 -8.90
CA TYR A 62 -2.18 92.98 -8.37
C TYR A 62 -2.21 92.91 -6.84
N PHE A 63 -2.31 94.06 -6.16
CA PHE A 63 -2.38 94.11 -4.70
C PHE A 63 -3.75 93.67 -4.15
N VAL A 64 -4.83 93.84 -4.92
CA VAL A 64 -6.14 93.24 -4.62
C VAL A 64 -6.08 91.72 -4.64
N ARG A 65 -5.47 91.11 -5.67
CA ARG A 65 -5.33 89.65 -5.73
C ARG A 65 -4.54 89.06 -4.56
N LYS A 66 -3.54 89.79 -4.05
CA LYS A 66 -2.80 89.38 -2.84
C LYS A 66 -3.71 89.31 -1.61
N PHE A 67 -4.58 90.30 -1.46
CA PHE A 67 -5.59 90.31 -0.40
C PHE A 67 -6.58 89.16 -0.57
N GLU A 68 -7.17 89.00 -1.75
CA GLU A 68 -8.15 87.95 -2.06
C GLU A 68 -7.59 86.53 -1.86
N SER A 69 -6.32 86.31 -2.22
CA SER A 69 -5.63 85.04 -1.98
C SER A 69 -5.56 84.72 -0.49
N LEU A 70 -5.12 85.68 0.33
CA LEU A 70 -5.02 85.44 1.78
C LEU A 70 -6.40 85.32 2.43
N ALA A 71 -7.38 86.12 2.00
CA ALA A 71 -8.76 86.00 2.46
C ALA A 71 -9.38 84.63 2.11
N SER A 72 -9.04 84.08 0.94
CA SER A 72 -9.44 82.73 0.54
C SER A 72 -8.80 81.65 1.42
N ASP A 73 -7.52 81.80 1.78
CA ASP A 73 -6.83 80.87 2.69
C ASP A 73 -7.46 80.85 4.10
N VAL A 74 -7.85 82.03 4.61
CA VAL A 74 -8.58 82.17 5.88
C VAL A 74 -9.92 81.44 5.82
N ALA A 75 -10.72 81.70 4.77
CA ALA A 75 -12.02 81.05 4.58
C ALA A 75 -11.90 79.52 4.39
N LEU A 76 -10.89 79.07 3.62
CA LEU A 76 -10.63 77.65 3.41
C LEU A 76 -10.20 76.94 4.70
N THR A 77 -9.36 77.58 5.50
CA THR A 77 -8.93 77.04 6.80
C THR A 77 -10.13 76.86 7.73
N ALA A 78 -10.99 77.87 7.83
CA ALA A 78 -12.24 77.77 8.58
C ALA A 78 -13.14 76.63 8.07
N ALA A 79 -13.30 76.48 6.75
CA ALA A 79 -14.11 75.40 6.17
C ALA A 79 -13.54 74.00 6.47
N ARG A 80 -12.21 73.84 6.48
CA ARG A 80 -11.53 72.58 6.83
C ARG A 80 -11.70 72.19 8.29
N ILE A 81 -11.70 73.17 9.19
CA ILE A 81 -11.98 72.95 10.62
C ILE A 81 -13.44 72.54 10.81
N THR A 82 -14.37 73.30 10.22
CA THR A 82 -15.82 73.03 10.33
C THR A 82 -16.20 71.66 9.76
N SER A 83 -15.55 71.22 8.68
CA SER A 83 -15.77 69.89 8.09
C SER A 83 -15.04 68.75 8.84
N GLY A 84 -14.19 69.06 9.83
CA GLY A 84 -13.38 68.09 10.56
C GLY A 84 -12.26 67.47 9.72
N ALA A 85 -11.86 68.15 8.64
CA ALA A 85 -10.79 67.73 7.74
C ALA A 85 -9.39 68.17 8.21
N MET A 86 -9.31 68.87 9.35
CA MET A 86 -8.08 69.37 9.94
C MET A 86 -8.01 68.97 11.42
N VAL A 87 -6.84 68.54 11.87
CA VAL A 87 -6.59 68.24 13.27
C VAL A 87 -6.54 69.56 14.05
N PRO A 88 -7.10 69.64 15.28
CA PRO A 88 -7.11 70.88 16.06
C PRO A 88 -5.73 71.52 16.24
N ASP A 89 -4.69 70.73 16.52
CA ASP A 89 -3.34 71.26 16.73
C ASP A 89 -2.75 71.87 15.45
N ASP A 90 -2.97 71.23 14.29
CA ASP A 90 -2.58 71.77 12.99
C ASP A 90 -3.34 73.07 12.68
N ALA A 91 -4.62 73.13 13.07
CA ALA A 91 -5.46 74.30 12.88
C ALA A 91 -4.95 75.51 13.68
N TYR A 92 -4.46 75.30 14.90
CA TYR A 92 -3.85 76.37 15.71
C TYR A 92 -2.58 76.93 15.06
N GLU A 93 -1.69 76.06 14.56
CA GLU A 93 -0.49 76.52 13.84
C GLU A 93 -0.83 77.23 12.53
N ALA A 94 -1.88 76.79 11.82
CA ALA A 94 -2.37 77.47 10.63
C ALA A 94 -2.91 78.88 10.95
N VAL A 95 -3.70 79.03 12.02
CA VAL A 95 -4.19 80.34 12.48
C VAL A 95 -3.02 81.27 12.84
N LYS A 96 -2.03 80.77 13.58
CA LYS A 96 -0.83 81.53 13.93
C LYS A 96 -0.08 82.04 12.69
N LYS A 97 0.06 81.20 11.66
CA LYS A 97 0.67 81.59 10.39
C LYS A 97 -0.18 82.62 9.64
N LEU A 98 -1.50 82.42 9.57
CA LEU A 98 -2.42 83.37 8.92
C LEU A 98 -2.39 84.73 9.61
N ARG A 99 -2.35 84.79 10.96
CA ARG A 99 -2.16 86.03 11.72
C ARG A 99 -0.89 86.77 11.30
N GLN A 100 0.22 86.05 11.15
CA GLN A 100 1.48 86.65 10.70
C GLN A 100 1.36 87.17 9.27
N GLN A 101 0.80 86.37 8.36
CA GLN A 101 0.62 86.74 6.96
C GLN A 101 -0.30 87.96 6.80
N VAL A 102 -1.34 88.08 7.63
CA VAL A 102 -2.24 89.25 7.64
C VAL A 102 -1.52 90.50 8.14
N ARG A 103 -0.70 90.39 9.20
CA ARG A 103 0.10 91.52 9.72
C ARG A 103 1.11 92.04 8.69
N GLU A 104 1.72 91.13 7.93
CA GLU A 104 2.72 91.45 6.91
C GLU A 104 2.12 91.72 5.53
N LEU A 105 0.79 91.66 5.38
CA LEU A 105 0.14 91.79 4.09
C LEU A 105 0.33 93.19 3.50
N ASN A 106 1.02 93.21 2.37
CA ASN A 106 1.07 94.34 1.45
C ASN A 106 0.06 94.08 0.33
N GLY A 107 -1.21 94.43 0.58
CA GLY A 107 -2.34 94.16 -0.31
C GLY A 107 -3.44 95.21 -0.16
N VAL A 108 -4.33 95.28 -1.15
CA VAL A 108 -5.44 96.25 -1.19
C VAL A 108 -6.74 95.53 -0.93
N GLY A 109 -7.43 95.91 0.14
CA GLY A 109 -8.72 95.36 0.57
C GLY A 109 -9.05 95.80 1.98
N ASP A 110 -10.13 95.26 2.55
CA ASP A 110 -10.50 95.51 3.94
C ASP A 110 -9.58 94.73 4.90
N LEU A 111 -8.42 95.31 5.22
CA LEU A 111 -7.42 94.68 6.10
C LEU A 111 -7.94 94.49 7.53
N ALA A 112 -8.84 95.36 7.99
CA ALA A 112 -9.45 95.26 9.30
C ALA A 112 -10.42 94.07 9.35
N ALA A 113 -11.26 93.90 8.32
CA ALA A 113 -12.12 92.74 8.19
C ALA A 113 -11.32 91.44 8.05
N LEU A 114 -10.20 91.44 7.30
CA LEU A 114 -9.33 90.26 7.19
C LEU A 114 -8.68 89.85 8.51
N ALA A 115 -8.17 90.81 9.29
CA ALA A 115 -7.67 90.54 10.63
C ALA A 115 -8.77 89.98 11.54
N ALA A 116 -9.96 90.59 11.51
CA ALA A 116 -11.10 90.11 12.28
C ALA A 116 -11.58 88.70 11.86
N SER A 117 -11.54 88.39 10.56
CA SER A 117 -11.87 87.06 10.01
C SER A 117 -10.92 85.96 10.50
N VAL A 118 -9.63 86.23 10.66
CA VAL A 118 -8.68 85.27 11.22
C VAL A 118 -9.00 84.94 12.68
N GLU A 119 -9.38 85.95 13.48
CA GLU A 119 -9.75 85.75 14.88
C GLU A 119 -11.05 84.95 15.04
N GLN A 120 -11.89 84.86 14.00
CA GLN A 120 -13.06 83.98 14.01
C GLN A 120 -12.72 82.49 13.87
N ILE A 121 -11.48 82.13 13.56
CA ILE A 121 -11.12 80.72 13.33
C ILE A 121 -10.93 79.95 14.65
N GLU A 122 -10.33 80.53 15.70
CA GLU A 122 -10.11 79.81 16.97
C GLU A 122 -11.41 79.32 17.63
N PRO A 123 -12.50 80.11 17.68
CA PRO A 123 -13.79 79.62 18.16
C PRO A 123 -14.32 78.42 17.36
N LEU A 124 -14.03 78.34 16.05
CA LEU A 124 -14.40 77.19 15.23
C LEU A 124 -13.58 75.95 15.59
N ILE A 125 -12.30 76.10 15.95
CA ILE A 125 -11.46 74.98 16.39
C ILE A 125 -12.05 74.36 17.66
N GLU A 126 -12.36 75.19 18.66
CA GLU A 126 -12.94 74.70 19.92
C GLU A 126 -14.35 74.12 19.72
N GLY A 127 -15.19 74.77 18.92
CA GLY A 127 -16.54 74.27 18.60
C GLY A 127 -16.58 72.93 17.84
N HIS A 128 -15.47 72.54 17.20
CA HIS A 128 -15.35 71.29 16.45
C HIS A 128 -14.41 70.25 17.07
N ARG A 129 -13.63 70.61 18.11
CA ARG A 129 -12.69 69.71 18.79
C ARG A 129 -13.36 68.45 19.33
N GLU A 130 -14.46 68.61 20.06
CA GLU A 130 -15.18 67.46 20.64
C GLU A 130 -15.71 66.51 19.56
N LYS A 131 -16.23 67.06 18.45
CA LYS A 131 -16.70 66.26 17.31
C LYS A 131 -15.56 65.51 16.63
N PHE A 132 -14.38 66.14 16.52
CA PHE A 132 -13.20 65.52 15.93
C PHE A 132 -12.69 64.35 16.79
N GLU A 133 -12.50 64.56 18.10
CA GLU A 133 -12.05 63.48 18.99
C GLU A 133 -13.09 62.36 19.09
N ALA A 134 -14.39 62.67 19.19
CA ALA A 134 -15.44 61.66 19.18
C ALA A 134 -15.45 60.82 17.89
N LYS A 135 -15.23 61.45 16.72
CA LYS A 135 -15.11 60.73 15.44
C LYS A 135 -13.88 59.83 15.42
N LYS A 136 -12.73 60.31 15.89
CA LYS A 136 -11.47 59.56 15.95
C LYS A 136 -11.56 58.38 16.91
N GLU A 137 -12.18 58.55 18.08
CA GLU A 137 -12.45 57.47 19.03
C GLU A 137 -13.40 56.42 18.43
N ALA A 138 -14.48 56.86 17.77
CA ALA A 138 -15.41 55.95 17.09
C ALA A 138 -14.72 55.15 15.97
N GLU A 139 -13.88 55.79 15.15
CA GLU A 139 -13.10 55.10 14.11
C GLU A 139 -12.06 54.14 14.70
N ALA A 140 -11.40 54.51 15.80
CA ALA A 140 -10.47 53.65 16.50
C ALA A 140 -11.18 52.43 17.11
N ALA A 141 -12.34 52.63 17.75
CA ALA A 141 -13.18 51.57 18.29
C ALA A 141 -13.68 50.63 17.19
N GLN A 142 -14.11 51.16 16.03
CA GLN A 142 -14.54 50.36 14.90
C GLN A 142 -13.39 49.52 14.31
N LYS A 143 -12.19 50.11 14.18
CA LYS A 143 -10.98 49.38 13.74
C LYS A 143 -10.60 48.28 14.72
N ALA A 144 -10.65 48.56 16.02
CA ALA A 144 -10.38 47.58 17.07
C ALA A 144 -11.39 46.43 17.05
N ALA A 145 -12.69 46.74 16.97
CA ALA A 145 -13.75 45.73 16.87
C ALA A 145 -13.61 44.85 15.61
N ARG A 146 -13.28 45.45 14.46
CA ARG A 146 -13.01 44.69 13.22
C ARG A 146 -11.80 43.77 13.37
N ARG A 147 -10.71 44.25 13.99
CA ARG A 147 -9.51 43.43 14.24
C ARG A 147 -9.84 42.25 15.16
N GLU A 148 -10.60 42.49 16.23
CA GLU A 148 -11.02 41.45 17.16
C GLU A 148 -11.87 40.38 16.45
N GLN A 149 -12.82 40.78 15.61
CA GLN A 149 -13.63 39.84 14.85
C GLN A 149 -12.78 38.95 13.92
N VAL A 150 -11.79 39.53 13.25
CA VAL A 150 -10.85 38.78 12.39
C VAL A 150 -10.00 37.81 13.22
N LEU A 151 -9.57 38.21 14.41
CA LEU A 151 -8.83 37.35 15.33
C LEU A 151 -9.67 36.15 15.75
N ILE A 152 -10.93 36.36 16.14
CA ILE A 152 -11.87 35.29 16.52
C ILE A 152 -12.10 34.32 15.35
N GLU A 153 -12.31 34.84 14.13
CA GLU A 153 -12.51 34.01 12.94
C GLU A 153 -11.29 33.14 12.64
N LYS A 154 -10.09 33.74 12.64
CA LYS A 154 -8.85 32.99 12.43
C LYS A 154 -8.58 31.98 13.53
N GLU A 155 -8.80 32.34 14.80
CA GLU A 155 -8.64 31.42 15.93
C GLU A 155 -9.58 30.21 15.80
N LYS A 156 -10.83 30.40 15.36
CA LYS A 156 -11.76 29.29 15.09
C LYS A 156 -11.22 28.33 14.03
N ILE A 157 -10.67 28.86 12.93
CA ILE A 157 -10.05 28.05 11.87
C ILE A 157 -8.88 27.24 12.44
N VAL A 158 -8.01 27.88 13.23
CA VAL A 158 -6.86 27.22 13.86
C VAL A 158 -7.32 26.14 14.85
N ALA A 159 -8.25 26.45 15.74
CA ALA A 159 -8.76 25.53 16.76
C ALA A 159 -9.42 24.30 16.13
N GLU A 160 -10.20 24.48 15.06
CA GLU A 160 -10.79 23.35 14.33
C GLU A 160 -9.70 22.48 13.69
N ALA A 161 -8.71 23.08 13.01
CA ALA A 161 -7.59 22.33 12.46
C ALA A 161 -6.80 21.55 13.53
N GLU A 162 -6.59 22.15 14.71
CA GLU A 162 -5.94 21.50 15.86
C GLU A 162 -6.75 20.28 16.34
N SER A 163 -8.07 20.42 16.46
CA SER A 163 -8.97 19.30 16.83
C SER A 163 -8.92 18.14 15.84
N LEU A 164 -8.74 18.44 14.56
CA LEU A 164 -8.73 17.48 13.46
C LEU A 164 -7.35 16.87 13.19
N ALA A 165 -6.29 17.42 13.78
CA ALA A 165 -4.91 17.01 13.54
C ALA A 165 -4.65 15.52 13.86
N LEU A 166 -5.47 14.95 14.76
CA LEU A 166 -5.39 13.54 15.16
C LEU A 166 -6.51 12.64 14.60
N SER A 167 -7.41 13.18 13.78
CA SER A 167 -8.51 12.41 13.19
C SER A 167 -8.00 11.32 12.23
N GLU A 168 -8.68 10.16 12.25
CA GLU A 168 -8.43 9.03 11.34
C GLU A 168 -9.46 8.96 10.20
N SER A 169 -10.44 9.88 10.19
CA SER A 169 -11.39 10.06 9.09
C SER A 169 -10.68 10.72 7.90
N TRP A 170 -9.74 10.01 7.26
CA TRP A 170 -8.75 10.56 6.33
C TRP A 170 -9.34 11.35 5.16
N LYS A 171 -10.44 10.85 4.57
CA LYS A 171 -11.09 11.51 3.43
C LYS A 171 -11.79 12.79 3.85
N ALA A 172 -12.74 12.68 4.78
CA ALA A 172 -13.53 13.81 5.28
C ALA A 172 -12.65 14.89 5.92
N THR A 173 -11.66 14.50 6.73
CA THR A 173 -10.74 15.43 7.37
C THR A 173 -9.82 16.10 6.35
N GLY A 174 -9.35 15.36 5.33
CA GLY A 174 -8.54 15.93 4.26
C GLY A 174 -9.29 16.98 3.44
N GLU A 175 -10.57 16.75 3.19
CA GLU A 175 -11.46 17.72 2.54
C GLU A 175 -11.71 18.93 3.45
N ARG A 176 -12.02 18.72 4.73
CA ARG A 176 -12.23 19.84 5.67
C ARG A 176 -10.97 20.70 5.86
N MET A 177 -9.78 20.09 5.95
CA MET A 177 -8.50 20.82 6.02
C MET A 177 -8.25 21.69 4.79
N LYS A 178 -8.72 21.27 3.61
CA LYS A 178 -8.66 22.07 2.39
C LYS A 178 -9.61 23.26 2.49
N THR A 179 -10.85 23.05 2.93
CA THR A 179 -11.81 24.14 3.16
C THR A 179 -11.29 25.15 4.17
N LEU A 180 -10.75 24.71 5.31
CA LEU A 180 -10.16 25.59 6.33
C LEU A 180 -8.99 26.44 5.78
N LEU A 181 -8.19 25.91 4.86
CA LEU A 181 -7.14 26.67 4.20
C LEU A 181 -7.71 27.78 3.31
N ASP A 182 -8.81 27.50 2.62
CA ASP A 182 -9.44 28.47 1.72
C ASP A 182 -10.21 29.54 2.53
N GLU A 183 -10.84 29.17 3.65
CA GLU A 183 -11.37 30.09 4.66
C GLU A 183 -10.25 30.99 5.22
N TRP A 184 -9.10 30.42 5.61
CA TRP A 184 -7.94 31.18 6.09
C TRP A 184 -7.45 32.23 5.08
N LYS A 185 -7.35 31.85 3.80
CA LYS A 185 -6.91 32.76 2.73
C LYS A 185 -7.90 33.88 2.45
N SER A 186 -9.18 33.62 2.67
CA SER A 186 -10.27 34.58 2.44
C SER A 186 -10.45 35.56 3.60
N ALA A 187 -10.06 35.14 4.82
CA ALA A 187 -10.12 35.98 6.00
C ALA A 187 -9.19 37.21 5.89
N PRO A 188 -9.63 38.40 6.36
CA PRO A 188 -8.79 39.60 6.37
C PRO A 188 -7.46 39.39 7.13
N ARG A 189 -6.44 40.17 6.79
CA ARG A 189 -5.13 40.08 7.46
C ARG A 189 -5.13 40.82 8.80
N LEU A 190 -4.44 40.23 9.78
CA LEU A 190 -4.10 40.89 11.03
C LEU A 190 -2.75 41.59 10.90
N ASP A 191 -2.24 42.10 12.02
CA ASP A 191 -0.83 42.49 12.09
C ASP A 191 0.08 41.28 11.85
N LYS A 192 1.30 41.57 11.39
CA LYS A 192 2.25 40.55 10.94
C LYS A 192 2.55 39.49 12.00
N LYS A 193 2.56 39.85 13.28
CA LYS A 193 2.90 38.93 14.37
C LYS A 193 1.74 37.97 14.64
N ALA A 194 0.53 38.52 14.85
CA ALA A 194 -0.66 37.71 15.11
C ALA A 194 -0.95 36.73 13.95
N ASP A 195 -0.88 37.19 12.70
CA ASP A 195 -1.09 36.32 11.53
C ASP A 195 -0.04 35.21 11.44
N ALA A 196 1.23 35.50 11.74
CA ALA A 196 2.31 34.51 11.69
C ALA A 196 2.15 33.43 12.77
N ASP A 197 1.78 33.81 13.99
CA ASP A 197 1.61 32.87 15.10
C ASP A 197 0.44 31.90 14.85
N LEU A 198 -0.70 32.42 14.41
CA LEU A 198 -1.87 31.62 14.02
C LEU A 198 -1.59 30.75 12.80
N TRP A 199 -0.92 31.29 11.77
CA TRP A 199 -0.52 30.50 10.60
C TRP A 199 0.39 29.33 10.96
N LYS A 200 1.35 29.56 11.87
CA LYS A 200 2.27 28.52 12.34
C LYS A 200 1.50 27.37 12.99
N ARG A 201 0.53 27.67 13.86
CA ARG A 201 -0.35 26.67 14.51
C ARG A 201 -1.18 25.91 13.47
N PHE A 202 -1.87 26.63 12.59
CA PHE A 202 -2.68 26.03 11.53
C PHE A 202 -1.86 25.10 10.62
N SER A 203 -0.73 25.59 10.12
CA SER A 203 0.17 24.83 9.25
C SER A 203 0.73 23.59 9.96
N ALA A 204 1.10 23.70 11.23
CA ALA A 204 1.59 22.57 12.02
C ALA A 204 0.54 21.46 12.15
N SER A 205 -0.72 21.82 12.47
CA SER A 205 -1.84 20.88 12.58
C SER A 205 -2.13 20.16 11.26
N ARG A 206 -2.19 20.90 10.15
CA ARG A 206 -2.36 20.32 8.82
C ARG A 206 -1.20 19.39 8.45
N ASN A 207 0.05 19.83 8.65
CA ASN A 207 1.23 19.03 8.33
C ASN A 207 1.28 17.73 9.14
N LYS A 208 0.87 17.78 10.41
CA LYS A 208 0.76 16.60 11.28
C LYS A 208 -0.25 15.59 10.72
N PHE A 209 -1.44 16.05 10.35
CA PHE A 209 -2.46 15.22 9.71
C PHE A 209 -1.96 14.62 8.38
N ASP A 210 -1.41 15.45 7.49
CA ASP A 210 -0.92 15.01 6.17
C ASP A 210 0.20 13.97 6.29
N LYS A 211 1.13 14.14 7.23
CA LYS A 211 2.19 13.16 7.51
C LYS A 211 1.61 11.83 7.99
N ARG A 212 0.66 11.85 8.93
CA ARG A 212 0.00 10.63 9.43
C ARG A 212 -0.77 9.92 8.33
N ARG A 213 -1.57 10.66 7.55
CA ARG A 213 -2.33 10.12 6.42
C ARG A 213 -1.41 9.42 5.42
N ARG A 214 -0.31 10.07 5.03
CA ARG A 214 0.68 9.48 4.11
C ARG A 214 1.29 8.20 4.68
N THR A 215 1.68 8.21 5.96
CA THR A 215 2.27 7.05 6.63
C THR A 215 1.29 5.88 6.70
N HIS A 216 0.02 6.15 7.04
CA HIS A 216 -1.03 5.13 7.11
C HIS A 216 -1.25 4.45 5.76
N PHE A 217 -1.48 5.22 4.68
CA PHE A 217 -1.70 4.63 3.37
C PHE A 217 -0.45 3.98 2.78
N ALA A 218 0.75 4.48 3.09
CA ALA A 218 1.99 3.81 2.71
C ALA A 218 2.15 2.46 3.41
N ALA A 219 1.78 2.34 4.69
CA ALA A 219 1.82 1.08 5.42
C ALA A 219 0.80 0.06 4.88
N LEU A 220 -0.41 0.52 4.53
CA LEU A 220 -1.42 -0.32 3.88
C LEU A 220 -0.96 -0.82 2.51
N GLU A 221 -0.39 0.05 1.68
CA GLU A 221 0.12 -0.33 0.36
C GLU A 221 1.32 -1.27 0.47
N ALA A 222 2.25 -1.02 1.41
CA ALA A 222 3.38 -1.93 1.65
C ALA A 222 2.90 -3.32 2.05
N THR A 223 1.91 -3.40 2.96
CA THR A 223 1.31 -4.69 3.36
C THR A 223 0.66 -5.37 2.16
N ALA A 224 -0.15 -4.65 1.37
CA ALA A 224 -0.79 -5.19 0.18
C ALA A 224 0.22 -5.67 -0.87
N SER A 225 1.33 -4.96 -1.05
CA SER A 225 2.41 -5.31 -1.97
C SER A 225 3.11 -6.61 -1.57
N VAL A 226 3.35 -6.82 -0.27
CA VAL A 226 3.92 -8.08 0.24
C VAL A 226 2.99 -9.26 -0.06
N VAL A 227 1.69 -9.12 0.22
CA VAL A 227 0.69 -10.15 -0.09
C VAL A 227 0.65 -10.46 -1.58
N SER A 228 0.59 -9.42 -2.42
CA SER A 228 0.53 -9.56 -3.88
C SER A 228 1.76 -10.26 -4.42
N THR A 229 2.96 -9.85 -3.99
CA THR A 229 4.23 -10.45 -4.41
C THR A 229 4.30 -11.93 -4.04
N ALA A 230 3.92 -12.28 -2.81
CA ALA A 230 3.90 -13.68 -2.36
C ALA A 230 2.94 -14.52 -3.21
N LYS A 231 1.73 -14.00 -3.51
CA LYS A 231 0.74 -14.70 -4.35
C LYS A 231 1.18 -14.85 -5.80
N ILE A 232 1.84 -13.85 -6.38
CA ILE A 232 2.43 -13.94 -7.73
C ILE A 232 3.44 -15.08 -7.78
N ALA A 233 4.38 -15.14 -6.84
CA ALA A 233 5.38 -16.20 -6.78
C ALA A 233 4.75 -17.60 -6.66
N ILE A 234 3.70 -17.74 -5.84
CA ILE A 234 2.95 -19.00 -5.69
C ILE A 234 2.30 -19.43 -7.02
N VAL A 235 1.68 -18.48 -7.73
CA VAL A 235 1.02 -18.75 -9.02
C VAL A 235 2.04 -19.12 -10.09
N GLU A 236 3.14 -18.38 -10.21
CA GLU A 236 4.19 -18.67 -11.18
C GLU A 236 4.84 -20.04 -10.94
N GLU A 237 5.02 -20.43 -9.68
CA GLU A 237 5.51 -21.76 -9.37
C GLU A 237 4.48 -22.86 -9.70
N ALA A 238 3.21 -22.65 -9.36
CA ALA A 238 2.13 -23.56 -9.73
C ALA A 238 2.04 -23.76 -11.25
N GLU A 239 2.20 -22.70 -12.04
CA GLU A 239 2.18 -22.73 -13.50
C GLU A 239 3.34 -23.57 -14.06
N LYS A 240 4.55 -23.46 -13.49
CA LYS A 240 5.71 -24.31 -13.87
C LYS A 240 5.48 -25.80 -13.57
N LEU A 241 4.73 -26.09 -12.51
CA LEU A 241 4.45 -27.45 -12.05
C LEU A 241 3.26 -28.10 -12.78
N ALA A 242 2.45 -27.32 -13.51
CA ALA A 242 1.19 -27.78 -14.11
C ALA A 242 1.35 -28.98 -15.06
N THR A 243 2.49 -29.08 -15.74
CA THR A 243 2.81 -30.15 -16.71
C THR A 243 3.84 -31.16 -16.21
N SER A 244 4.19 -31.12 -14.92
CA SER A 244 5.16 -32.04 -14.33
C SER A 244 4.60 -33.46 -14.28
N THR A 245 5.44 -34.46 -14.61
CA THR A 245 5.13 -35.89 -14.50
C THR A 245 5.70 -36.54 -13.24
N ASP A 246 6.41 -35.78 -12.39
CA ASP A 246 6.78 -36.22 -11.04
C ASP A 246 5.56 -36.10 -10.12
N TRP A 247 4.66 -37.09 -10.21
CA TRP A 247 3.34 -37.06 -9.61
C TRP A 247 3.35 -36.90 -8.08
N VAL A 248 4.32 -37.50 -7.39
CA VAL A 248 4.34 -37.54 -5.93
C VAL A 248 4.94 -36.26 -5.37
N ALA A 249 6.11 -35.84 -5.86
CA ALA A 249 6.74 -34.62 -5.37
C ALA A 249 5.91 -33.39 -5.73
N THR A 250 5.37 -33.34 -6.95
CA THR A 250 4.57 -32.21 -7.42
C THR A 250 3.25 -32.09 -6.66
N ALA A 251 2.55 -33.20 -6.36
CA ALA A 251 1.33 -33.16 -5.56
C ALA A 251 1.59 -32.64 -4.14
N ARG A 252 2.71 -33.03 -3.50
CA ARG A 252 3.13 -32.48 -2.21
C ARG A 252 3.42 -30.99 -2.32
N ARG A 253 4.08 -30.56 -3.40
CA ARG A 253 4.40 -29.15 -3.62
C ARG A 253 3.14 -28.29 -3.82
N PHE A 254 2.15 -28.75 -4.58
CA PHE A 254 0.85 -28.07 -4.71
C PHE A 254 0.14 -27.90 -3.37
N LYS A 255 0.27 -28.86 -2.44
CA LYS A 255 -0.24 -28.72 -1.07
C LYS A 255 0.48 -27.61 -0.31
N THR A 256 1.82 -27.57 -0.34
CA THR A 256 2.61 -26.50 0.28
C THR A 256 2.29 -25.13 -0.31
N LEU A 257 2.08 -25.04 -1.62
CA LEU A 257 1.68 -23.79 -2.29
C LEU A 257 0.29 -23.32 -1.84
N MET A 258 -0.66 -24.25 -1.66
CA MET A 258 -1.98 -23.93 -1.10
C MET A 258 -1.89 -23.40 0.33
N ASP A 259 -1.04 -24.00 1.16
CA ASP A 259 -0.84 -23.56 2.54
C ASP A 259 -0.17 -22.17 2.57
N SER A 260 0.81 -21.95 1.68
CA SER A 260 1.46 -20.65 1.50
C SER A 260 0.47 -19.58 1.00
N TRP A 261 -0.45 -19.94 0.11
CA TRP A 261 -1.51 -19.05 -0.37
C TRP A 261 -2.42 -18.59 0.77
N LYS A 262 -2.82 -19.52 1.65
CA LYS A 262 -3.63 -19.20 2.84
C LYS A 262 -2.85 -18.33 3.82
N ALA A 263 -1.55 -18.61 4.02
CA ALA A 263 -0.69 -17.87 4.93
C ALA A 263 -0.36 -16.45 4.43
N ALA A 264 -0.32 -16.22 3.11
CA ALA A 264 -0.03 -14.91 2.52
C ALA A 264 -1.09 -13.85 2.84
N GLY A 265 -2.28 -14.22 3.32
CA GLY A 265 -3.34 -13.27 3.68
C GLY A 265 -4.19 -12.81 2.48
N ARG A 266 -4.97 -11.75 2.69
CA ARG A 266 -5.91 -11.21 1.68
C ARG A 266 -5.36 -9.92 1.06
N GLY A 267 -5.34 -9.87 -0.26
CA GLY A 267 -4.98 -8.70 -1.05
C GLY A 267 -6.22 -7.97 -1.56
N LYS A 268 -6.07 -7.25 -2.66
CA LYS A 268 -7.19 -6.58 -3.35
C LYS A 268 -8.12 -7.67 -3.94
N PRO A 269 -9.44 -7.64 -3.70
CA PRO A 269 -10.34 -8.74 -4.08
C PRO A 269 -10.27 -9.16 -5.56
N ARG A 270 -10.17 -8.17 -6.46
CA ARG A 270 -10.08 -8.42 -7.91
C ARG A 270 -8.79 -9.14 -8.31
N ASP A 271 -7.66 -8.69 -7.76
CA ASP A 271 -6.35 -9.25 -8.08
C ASP A 271 -6.19 -10.66 -7.47
N ASP A 272 -6.65 -10.82 -6.22
CA ASP A 272 -6.71 -12.11 -5.54
C ASP A 272 -7.53 -13.13 -6.33
N ALA A 273 -8.70 -12.74 -6.85
CA ALA A 273 -9.55 -13.62 -7.65
C ALA A 273 -8.88 -14.05 -8.96
N ALA A 274 -8.22 -13.13 -9.65
CA ALA A 274 -7.49 -13.43 -10.88
C ALA A 274 -6.31 -14.38 -10.64
N MET A 275 -5.52 -14.14 -9.59
CA MET A 275 -4.41 -15.00 -9.19
C MET A 275 -4.89 -16.38 -8.76
N TRP A 276 -5.99 -16.45 -7.99
CA TRP A 276 -6.58 -17.71 -7.57
C TRP A 276 -7.05 -18.56 -8.75
N ALA A 277 -7.70 -17.94 -9.75
CA ALA A 277 -8.13 -18.64 -10.95
C ALA A 277 -6.95 -19.26 -11.72
N ARG A 278 -5.82 -18.54 -11.83
CA ARG A 278 -4.58 -19.05 -12.45
C ARG A 278 -3.97 -20.20 -11.65
N PHE A 279 -3.89 -20.07 -10.33
CA PHE A 279 -3.43 -21.15 -9.45
C PHE A 279 -4.29 -22.41 -9.59
N LYS A 280 -5.62 -22.25 -9.54
CA LYS A 280 -6.58 -23.36 -9.68
C LYS A 280 -6.48 -24.03 -11.04
N LYS A 281 -6.41 -23.25 -12.12
CA LYS A 281 -6.20 -23.80 -13.47
C LYS A 281 -4.95 -24.69 -13.55
N SER A 282 -3.84 -24.25 -12.93
CA SER A 282 -2.58 -25.00 -12.91
C SER A 282 -2.69 -26.28 -12.07
N GLN A 283 -3.32 -26.19 -10.90
CA GLN A 283 -3.60 -27.34 -10.04
C GLN A 283 -4.50 -28.37 -10.76
N ASP A 284 -5.59 -27.91 -11.36
CA ASP A 284 -6.58 -28.77 -12.01
C ASP A 284 -5.97 -29.48 -13.24
N ALA A 285 -5.14 -28.79 -14.02
CA ALA A 285 -4.41 -29.38 -15.14
C ALA A 285 -3.48 -30.53 -14.68
N PHE A 286 -2.69 -30.30 -13.63
CA PHE A 286 -1.79 -31.32 -13.08
C PHE A 286 -2.55 -32.54 -12.55
N PHE A 287 -3.60 -32.34 -11.74
CA PHE A 287 -4.35 -33.45 -11.15
C PHE A 287 -5.19 -34.21 -12.19
N ALA A 288 -5.71 -33.54 -13.22
CA ALA A 288 -6.34 -34.20 -14.36
C ALA A 288 -5.34 -35.11 -15.09
N ALA A 289 -4.14 -34.62 -15.40
CA ALA A 289 -3.09 -35.42 -16.05
C ALA A 289 -2.65 -36.61 -15.19
N LYS A 290 -2.44 -36.40 -13.89
CA LYS A 290 -2.09 -37.46 -12.94
C LYS A 290 -3.18 -38.54 -12.86
N ASN A 291 -4.44 -38.14 -12.76
CA ASN A 291 -5.55 -39.10 -12.68
C ASN A 291 -5.70 -39.91 -13.97
N ALA A 292 -5.53 -39.27 -15.13
CA ALA A 292 -5.52 -39.97 -16.41
C ALA A 292 -4.35 -40.96 -16.55
N ASP A 293 -3.17 -40.65 -16.00
CA ASP A 293 -2.04 -41.60 -15.96
C ASP A 293 -2.32 -42.79 -15.04
N LEU A 294 -2.94 -42.55 -13.87
CA LEU A 294 -3.36 -43.62 -12.96
C LEU A 294 -4.40 -44.54 -13.60
N GLU A 295 -5.42 -43.99 -14.24
CA GLU A 295 -6.47 -44.75 -14.93
C GLU A 295 -5.87 -45.62 -16.06
N LYS A 296 -4.94 -45.07 -16.86
CA LYS A 296 -4.22 -45.85 -17.88
C LYS A 296 -3.44 -47.01 -17.28
N ARG A 297 -2.78 -46.79 -16.14
CA ARG A 297 -2.05 -47.85 -15.42
C ARG A 297 -2.99 -48.91 -14.87
N GLU A 298 -4.14 -48.52 -14.32
CA GLU A 298 -5.15 -49.46 -13.84
C GLU A 298 -5.70 -50.35 -14.94
N VAL A 299 -6.04 -49.77 -16.11
CA VAL A 299 -6.48 -50.53 -17.29
C VAL A 299 -5.39 -51.51 -17.74
N SER A 300 -4.14 -51.07 -17.82
CA SER A 300 -3.02 -51.97 -18.16
C SER A 300 -2.83 -53.08 -17.13
N MET A 301 -2.95 -52.78 -15.84
CA MET A 301 -2.80 -53.78 -14.76
C MET A 301 -3.95 -54.78 -14.76
N ALA A 302 -5.18 -54.36 -15.07
CA ALA A 302 -6.34 -55.24 -15.20
C ALA A 302 -6.18 -56.19 -16.40
N ALA A 303 -5.80 -55.67 -17.58
CA ALA A 303 -5.52 -56.51 -18.75
C ALA A 303 -4.35 -57.48 -18.51
N ASN A 304 -3.31 -57.07 -17.79
CA ASN A 304 -2.22 -57.96 -17.39
C ASN A 304 -2.71 -59.02 -16.38
N LEU A 305 -3.65 -58.68 -15.49
CA LEU A 305 -4.23 -59.61 -14.52
C LEU A 305 -4.97 -60.75 -15.24
N GLU A 306 -5.85 -60.42 -16.18
CA GLU A 306 -6.58 -61.42 -16.99
C GLU A 306 -5.63 -62.37 -17.72
N LYS A 307 -4.56 -61.83 -18.32
CA LYS A 307 -3.51 -62.65 -18.96
C LYS A 307 -2.83 -63.59 -17.98
N ARG A 308 -2.50 -63.13 -16.76
CA ARG A 308 -1.89 -63.98 -15.73
C ARG A 308 -2.85 -65.06 -15.23
N GLU A 309 -4.13 -64.73 -15.07
CA GLU A 309 -5.15 -65.70 -14.65
C GLU A 309 -5.31 -66.82 -15.69
N ALA A 310 -5.41 -66.47 -16.98
CA ALA A 310 -5.46 -67.44 -18.06
C ALA A 310 -4.19 -68.30 -18.15
N LEU A 311 -3.02 -67.68 -18.01
CA LEU A 311 -1.74 -68.38 -18.11
C LEU A 311 -1.53 -69.35 -16.94
N ILE A 312 -1.98 -69.01 -15.73
CA ILE A 312 -1.92 -69.94 -14.58
C ILE A 312 -2.73 -71.20 -14.81
N LEU A 313 -3.94 -71.09 -15.38
CA LEU A 313 -4.75 -72.27 -15.69
C LEU A 313 -4.02 -73.19 -16.68
N THR A 314 -3.28 -72.61 -17.63
CA THR A 314 -2.44 -73.35 -18.57
C THR A 314 -1.25 -74.01 -17.88
N ILE A 315 -0.59 -73.31 -16.95
CA ILE A 315 0.51 -73.85 -16.14
C ILE A 315 0.04 -75.00 -15.25
N GLU A 316 -1.10 -74.86 -14.57
CA GLU A 316 -1.69 -75.91 -13.73
C GLU A 316 -2.12 -77.13 -14.55
N GLY A 317 -2.57 -76.92 -15.79
CA GLY A 317 -2.93 -77.98 -16.73
C GLY A 317 -1.76 -78.89 -17.14
N LEU A 318 -0.51 -78.53 -16.83
CA LEU A 318 0.64 -79.44 -16.97
C LEU A 318 0.57 -80.62 -15.99
N LEU A 319 -0.27 -80.55 -14.95
CA LEU A 319 -0.51 -81.64 -14.02
C LEU A 319 -1.85 -82.36 -14.32
N PRO A 320 -1.87 -83.70 -14.27
CA PRO A 320 -0.73 -84.61 -14.14
C PRO A 320 0.05 -84.77 -15.46
N PHE A 321 1.37 -84.98 -15.38
CA PHE A 321 2.21 -85.31 -16.55
C PHE A 321 2.75 -86.75 -16.47
N THR A 322 3.02 -87.34 -17.64
CA THR A 322 3.67 -88.65 -17.78
C THR A 322 5.13 -88.55 -18.21
N ASP A 323 5.47 -87.56 -19.04
CA ASP A 323 6.84 -87.27 -19.48
C ASP A 323 7.37 -85.98 -18.83
N VAL A 324 8.34 -86.14 -17.92
CA VAL A 324 8.98 -85.04 -17.17
C VAL A 324 9.68 -84.05 -18.10
N LYS A 325 10.30 -84.52 -19.18
CA LYS A 325 11.08 -83.67 -20.10
C LYS A 325 10.16 -82.78 -20.93
N VAL A 326 9.04 -83.33 -21.39
CA VAL A 326 8.00 -82.56 -22.10
C VAL A 326 7.40 -81.50 -21.16
N ALA A 327 6.94 -81.90 -19.98
CA ALA A 327 6.35 -80.98 -19.00
C ALA A 327 7.31 -79.85 -18.58
N LYS A 328 8.60 -80.15 -18.40
CA LYS A 328 9.64 -79.15 -18.09
C LYS A 328 9.83 -78.13 -19.21
N ASN A 329 9.83 -78.58 -20.47
CA ASN A 329 9.99 -77.69 -21.61
C ASN A 329 8.77 -76.78 -21.78
N GLU A 330 7.56 -77.33 -21.68
CA GLU A 330 6.31 -76.57 -21.75
C GLU A 330 6.20 -75.55 -20.61
N PHE A 331 6.50 -75.96 -19.37
CA PHE A 331 6.57 -75.05 -18.22
C PHE A 331 7.55 -73.89 -18.48
N ARG A 332 8.71 -74.17 -19.07
CA ARG A 332 9.71 -73.14 -19.39
C ARG A 332 9.21 -72.13 -20.43
N GLU A 333 8.44 -72.57 -21.42
CA GLU A 333 7.80 -71.66 -22.40
C GLU A 333 6.75 -70.78 -21.72
N LEU A 334 5.86 -71.38 -20.93
CA LEU A 334 4.82 -70.64 -20.21
C LEU A 334 5.42 -69.62 -19.23
N MET A 335 6.54 -69.94 -18.58
CA MET A 335 7.26 -68.98 -17.73
C MET A 335 7.89 -67.83 -18.52
N ARG A 336 8.32 -68.04 -19.77
CA ARG A 336 8.75 -66.94 -20.65
C ARG A 336 7.59 -66.02 -20.99
N GLU A 337 6.40 -66.56 -21.21
CA GLU A 337 5.20 -65.75 -21.44
C GLU A 337 4.78 -65.00 -20.17
N TRP A 338 4.90 -65.65 -19.01
CA TRP A 338 4.64 -65.06 -17.70
C TRP A 338 5.46 -63.80 -17.44
N GLU A 339 6.77 -63.86 -17.73
CA GLU A 339 7.69 -62.73 -17.58
C GLU A 339 7.38 -61.56 -18.54
N LYS A 340 6.82 -61.84 -19.72
CA LYS A 340 6.39 -60.80 -20.67
C LYS A 340 5.13 -60.07 -20.21
N ILE A 341 4.33 -60.67 -19.34
CA ILE A 341 3.15 -60.01 -18.79
C ILE A 341 3.63 -58.97 -17.77
N GLY A 342 3.31 -57.70 -18.06
CA GLY A 342 3.69 -56.56 -17.25
C GLY A 342 3.12 -56.59 -15.83
N ILE A 343 3.26 -55.46 -15.13
CA ILE A 343 2.83 -55.34 -13.73
C ILE A 343 1.31 -55.62 -13.61
N THR A 344 0.94 -56.37 -12.58
CA THR A 344 -0.45 -56.68 -12.20
C THR A 344 -0.73 -56.18 -10.79
N GLN A 345 -1.97 -56.37 -10.32
CA GLN A 345 -2.38 -56.05 -8.96
C GLN A 345 -1.51 -56.78 -7.94
N ARG A 346 -0.93 -56.01 -7.01
CA ARG A 346 0.05 -56.49 -6.02
C ARG A 346 -0.51 -57.58 -5.11
N GLU A 347 -1.78 -57.51 -4.77
CA GLU A 347 -2.47 -58.42 -3.86
C GLU A 347 -2.57 -59.85 -4.41
N LYS A 348 -2.71 -60.00 -5.74
CA LYS A 348 -2.87 -61.29 -6.41
C LYS A 348 -1.53 -61.99 -6.68
N ARG A 349 -0.42 -61.23 -6.67
CA ARG A 349 0.91 -61.73 -7.03
C ARG A 349 1.34 -62.92 -6.18
N ALA A 350 1.18 -62.84 -4.85
CA ALA A 350 1.58 -63.93 -3.97
C ALA A 350 0.78 -65.23 -4.20
N ALA A 351 -0.53 -65.11 -4.47
CA ALA A 351 -1.37 -66.26 -4.77
C ALA A 351 -0.99 -66.93 -6.10
N PHE A 352 -0.67 -66.11 -7.10
CA PHE A 352 -0.16 -66.58 -8.39
C PHE A 352 1.18 -67.29 -8.28
N ASP A 353 2.13 -66.67 -7.59
CA ASP A 353 3.47 -67.25 -7.37
C ASP A 353 3.36 -68.60 -6.64
N ALA A 354 2.46 -68.73 -5.67
CA ALA A 354 2.21 -69.99 -4.97
C ALA A 354 1.66 -71.10 -5.90
N ARG A 355 0.72 -70.77 -6.79
CA ARG A 355 0.14 -71.73 -7.76
C ARG A 355 1.19 -72.21 -8.77
N VAL A 356 1.99 -71.29 -9.31
CA VAL A 356 3.12 -71.63 -10.19
C VAL A 356 4.14 -72.52 -9.48
N HIS A 357 4.46 -72.21 -8.22
CA HIS A 357 5.39 -73.00 -7.42
C HIS A 357 4.94 -74.44 -7.21
N VAL A 358 3.64 -74.72 -7.09
CA VAL A 358 3.13 -76.11 -7.00
C VAL A 358 3.56 -76.92 -8.22
N VAL A 359 3.31 -76.41 -9.42
CA VAL A 359 3.68 -77.08 -10.68
C VAL A 359 5.20 -77.21 -10.80
N GLU A 360 5.94 -76.13 -10.52
CA GLU A 360 7.39 -76.12 -10.54
C GLU A 360 7.99 -77.19 -9.60
N SER A 361 7.46 -77.29 -8.37
CA SER A 361 7.92 -78.23 -7.37
C SER A 361 7.62 -79.69 -7.75
N ALA A 362 6.48 -79.95 -8.39
CA ALA A 362 6.12 -81.26 -8.90
C ALA A 362 7.06 -81.70 -10.03
N ILE A 363 7.34 -80.83 -11.00
CA ILE A 363 8.29 -81.10 -12.09
C ILE A 363 9.70 -81.32 -11.53
N LYS A 364 10.16 -80.46 -10.61
CA LYS A 364 11.48 -80.60 -9.96
C LYS A 364 11.60 -81.92 -9.19
N SER A 365 10.57 -82.32 -8.46
CA SER A 365 10.56 -83.57 -7.69
C SER A 365 10.58 -84.79 -8.62
N ALA A 366 9.80 -84.76 -9.72
CA ALA A 366 9.81 -85.83 -10.70
C ALA A 366 11.14 -85.91 -11.47
N GLU A 367 11.76 -84.78 -11.79
CA GLU A 367 13.10 -84.73 -12.39
C GLU A 367 14.16 -85.31 -11.44
N ALA A 368 14.10 -84.95 -10.15
CA ALA A 368 14.99 -85.51 -9.13
C ALA A 368 14.80 -87.03 -8.99
N GLU A 369 13.57 -87.53 -9.11
CA GLU A 369 13.28 -88.97 -9.04
C GLU A 369 13.79 -89.73 -10.28
N VAL A 370 13.59 -89.17 -11.48
CA VAL A 370 14.16 -89.71 -12.73
C VAL A 370 15.69 -89.72 -12.64
N TRP A 371 16.30 -88.65 -12.16
CA TRP A 371 17.75 -88.59 -11.93
C TRP A 371 18.21 -89.62 -10.90
N ARG A 372 17.50 -89.77 -9.77
CA ARG A 372 17.85 -90.75 -8.73
C ARG A 372 17.87 -92.18 -9.28
N LYS A 373 16.90 -92.55 -10.12
CA LYS A 373 16.82 -93.88 -10.76
C LYS A 373 17.85 -94.09 -11.87
N SER A 374 18.27 -93.01 -12.53
CA SER A 374 19.23 -93.06 -13.64
C SER A 374 20.66 -92.66 -13.25
N ASP A 375 20.92 -92.30 -11.98
CA ASP A 375 22.24 -91.88 -11.49
C ASP A 375 23.26 -93.02 -11.68
N PRO A 376 24.23 -92.87 -12.60
CA PRO A 376 25.20 -93.92 -12.90
C PRO A 376 26.08 -94.27 -11.71
N ALA A 377 26.40 -93.30 -10.85
CA ALA A 377 27.25 -93.51 -9.68
C ALA A 377 26.50 -94.19 -8.53
N ALA A 378 25.20 -93.90 -8.35
CA ALA A 378 24.36 -94.62 -7.40
C ALA A 378 24.09 -96.06 -7.86
N LYS A 379 23.78 -96.25 -9.15
CA LYS A 379 23.60 -97.58 -9.76
C LYS A 379 24.88 -98.43 -9.66
N ALA A 380 26.04 -97.84 -9.92
CA ALA A 380 27.33 -98.53 -9.78
C ALA A 380 27.63 -98.95 -8.33
N ARG A 381 27.35 -98.09 -7.34
CA ARG A 381 27.50 -98.42 -5.91
C ARG A 381 26.56 -99.54 -5.48
N ALA A 382 25.29 -99.49 -5.91
CA ALA A 382 24.33 -100.57 -5.64
C ALA A 382 24.78 -101.91 -6.27
N ALA A 383 25.32 -101.87 -7.49
CA ALA A 383 25.89 -103.04 -8.16
C ALA A 383 27.13 -103.59 -7.44
N ASP A 384 28.00 -102.72 -6.93
CA ASP A 384 29.20 -103.12 -6.16
C ASP A 384 28.81 -103.80 -4.83
N VAL A 385 27.82 -103.28 -4.11
CA VAL A 385 27.30 -103.92 -2.88
C VAL A 385 26.76 -105.32 -3.16
N VAL A 386 26.02 -105.50 -4.26
CA VAL A 386 25.54 -106.83 -4.72
C VAL A 386 26.73 -107.76 -5.01
N ALA A 387 27.76 -107.27 -5.71
CA ALA A 387 28.95 -108.06 -6.01
C ALA A 387 29.72 -108.46 -4.74
N GLN A 388 29.90 -107.54 -3.79
CA GLN A 388 30.58 -107.81 -2.51
C GLN A 388 29.83 -108.83 -1.65
N LEU A 389 28.49 -108.74 -1.58
CA LEU A 389 27.67 -109.71 -0.85
C LEU A 389 27.73 -111.10 -1.49
N ALA A 390 27.68 -111.19 -2.83
CA ALA A 390 27.83 -112.44 -3.55
C ALA A 390 29.20 -113.08 -3.30
N ALA A 391 30.28 -112.30 -3.40
CA ALA A 391 31.64 -112.78 -3.12
C ALA A 391 31.82 -113.22 -1.65
N ALA A 392 31.21 -112.51 -0.71
CA ALA A 392 31.23 -112.90 0.70
C ALA A 392 30.50 -114.23 0.93
N ILE A 393 29.30 -114.41 0.37
CA ILE A 393 28.54 -115.67 0.44
C ILE A 393 29.38 -116.83 -0.09
N GLU A 394 29.97 -116.69 -1.28
CA GLU A 394 30.82 -117.71 -1.89
C GLU A 394 32.02 -118.06 -0.98
N ASN A 395 32.64 -117.06 -0.35
CA ASN A 395 33.74 -117.29 0.58
C ASN A 395 33.29 -118.04 1.85
N TYR A 396 32.16 -117.67 2.44
CA TYR A 396 31.61 -118.37 3.60
C TYR A 396 31.18 -119.80 3.28
N GLU A 397 30.60 -120.04 2.10
CA GLU A 397 30.27 -121.38 1.60
C GLU A 397 31.55 -122.23 1.42
N LYS A 398 32.61 -121.68 0.81
CA LYS A 398 33.91 -122.36 0.71
C LYS A 398 34.54 -122.65 2.07
N VAL A 399 34.45 -121.70 3.02
CA VAL A 399 34.95 -121.90 4.40
C VAL A 399 34.16 -122.99 5.11
N ALA A 400 32.84 -123.03 4.92
CA ALA A 400 31.98 -124.07 5.47
C ALA A 400 32.36 -125.45 4.93
N GLU A 401 32.52 -125.57 3.61
CA GLU A 401 32.89 -126.81 2.94
C GLU A 401 34.27 -127.32 3.39
N LYS A 402 35.29 -126.45 3.37
CA LYS A 402 36.63 -126.80 3.84
C LYS A 402 36.65 -127.20 5.32
N SER A 403 35.89 -126.50 6.17
CA SER A 403 35.84 -126.79 7.61
C SER A 403 35.16 -128.14 7.90
N ALA A 404 34.14 -128.50 7.12
CA ALA A 404 33.49 -129.81 7.20
C ALA A 404 34.44 -130.94 6.76
N GLN A 405 35.21 -130.74 5.69
CA GLN A 405 36.18 -131.72 5.18
C GLN A 405 37.31 -132.05 6.19
N VAL A 406 37.70 -131.11 7.04
CA VAL A 406 38.71 -131.32 8.09
C VAL A 406 38.10 -131.70 9.46
N GLY A 407 36.80 -132.02 9.51
CA GLY A 407 36.12 -132.51 10.71
C GLY A 407 35.74 -131.45 11.75
N ASN A 408 35.84 -130.16 11.43
CA ASN A 408 35.47 -129.06 12.33
C ASN A 408 34.03 -128.58 12.07
N GLU A 409 33.06 -129.37 12.51
CA GLU A 409 31.64 -129.16 12.20
C GLU A 409 31.07 -127.88 12.81
N LYS A 410 31.58 -127.44 13.97
CA LYS A 410 31.17 -126.18 14.60
C LYS A 410 31.47 -124.98 13.69
N LYS A 411 32.70 -124.92 13.17
CA LYS A 411 33.13 -123.85 12.25
C LYS A 411 32.40 -123.93 10.90
N ALA A 412 32.11 -125.14 10.42
CA ALA A 412 31.31 -125.32 9.21
C ALA A 412 29.89 -124.76 9.35
N LYS A 413 29.23 -125.05 10.49
CA LYS A 413 27.89 -124.55 10.79
C LYS A 413 27.84 -123.01 10.89
N GLU A 414 28.77 -122.42 11.65
CA GLU A 414 28.87 -120.95 11.79
C GLU A 414 29.08 -120.24 10.44
N ALA A 415 29.87 -120.85 9.53
CA ALA A 415 30.09 -120.33 8.19
C ALA A 415 28.84 -120.47 7.28
N ARG A 416 28.08 -121.57 7.37
CA ARG A 416 26.79 -121.72 6.66
C ARG A 416 25.76 -120.71 7.14
N GLU A 417 25.61 -120.54 8.45
CA GLU A 417 24.71 -119.53 9.02
C GLU A 417 25.11 -118.11 8.60
N SER A 418 26.42 -117.84 8.53
CA SER A 418 26.97 -116.58 8.01
C SER A 418 26.72 -116.35 6.51
N ALA A 419 26.66 -117.41 5.71
CA ALA A 419 26.29 -117.35 4.29
C ALA A 419 24.79 -117.13 4.12
N GLU A 420 23.95 -117.86 4.85
CA GLU A 420 22.49 -117.71 4.82
C GLU A 420 22.04 -116.32 5.26
N ALA A 421 22.62 -115.77 6.34
CA ALA A 421 22.33 -114.40 6.77
C ALA A 421 22.63 -113.37 5.67
N ARG A 422 23.70 -113.57 4.89
CA ARG A 422 24.07 -112.69 3.78
C ARG A 422 23.24 -112.91 2.52
N LYS A 423 22.67 -114.10 2.30
CA LYS A 423 21.71 -114.34 1.20
C LYS A 423 20.45 -113.49 1.35
N VAL A 424 19.98 -113.30 2.59
CA VAL A 424 18.85 -112.39 2.88
C VAL A 424 19.20 -110.94 2.49
N TRP A 425 20.40 -110.47 2.83
CA TRP A 425 20.86 -109.14 2.46
C TRP A 425 21.13 -108.99 0.96
N LEU A 426 21.61 -110.04 0.29
CA LEU A 426 21.81 -110.06 -1.16
C LEU A 426 20.48 -109.89 -1.90
N ALA A 427 19.43 -110.59 -1.48
CA ALA A 427 18.11 -110.47 -2.08
C ALA A 427 17.56 -109.03 -1.98
N GLU A 428 17.74 -108.37 -0.83
CA GLU A 428 17.33 -106.97 -0.65
C GLU A 428 18.21 -106.01 -1.47
N ALA A 429 19.51 -106.25 -1.54
CA ALA A 429 20.43 -105.45 -2.37
C ALA A 429 20.12 -105.57 -3.88
N GLN A 430 19.77 -106.76 -4.36
CA GLN A 430 19.35 -106.99 -5.75
C GLN A 430 18.02 -106.30 -6.08
N LYS A 431 17.08 -106.32 -5.14
CA LYS A 431 15.82 -105.57 -5.26
C LYS A 431 16.10 -104.08 -5.37
N ASN A 432 16.92 -103.51 -4.49
CA ASN A 432 17.33 -102.10 -4.57
C ASN A 432 18.04 -101.76 -5.89
N LEU A 433 18.89 -102.65 -6.42
CA LEU A 433 19.54 -102.45 -7.72
C LEU A 433 18.53 -102.44 -8.89
N SER A 434 17.48 -103.25 -8.82
CA SER A 434 16.43 -103.30 -9.84
C SER A 434 15.56 -102.05 -9.91
N GLU A 435 15.54 -101.23 -8.85
CA GLU A 435 14.84 -99.94 -8.82
C GLU A 435 15.55 -98.86 -9.67
N PHE A 436 16.81 -99.08 -10.05
CA PHE A 436 17.56 -98.23 -11.00
C PHE A 436 17.28 -98.65 -12.45
N SER A 437 16.06 -98.35 -12.92
CA SER A 437 15.62 -98.60 -14.31
C SER A 437 15.92 -97.42 -15.22
#